data_AF-A0A0C2GQ18-F1
#
_entry.id   AF-A0A0C2GQ18-F1
#
_cell.length_a   1.000
_cell.length_b   1.000
_cell.length_c   1.000
_cell.angle_alpha   90.00
_cell.angle_beta   90.00
_cell.angle_gamma   90.00
#
_symmetry.space_group_name_H-M   'P 1'
#
loop_
_entity.id
_entity.type
_entity.pdbx_description
1 polymer ?
#
loop_
_entity_poly.entity_id
_entity_poly.type
_entity_poly.pdbx_seq_one_letter_code
_entity_poly.pdbx_strand_id
1 'polypeptide(L)' 'MFPAYAAKYHLLTTGPKPLIDLLRQRSRPYLFSNSLAPSVVGSSIKVFDLLMHDPSFIGSLKANVQKF' A
#
# COMPACT_ATOMS: atom_id res chain seq x y z
N MET A 1 9.19 -14.67 -7.12
CA MET A 1 8.26 -15.49 -6.32
C MET A 1 8.07 -14.79 -5.00
N PHE A 2 7.05 -13.92 -4.88
CA PHE A 2 6.85 -13.09 -3.68
C PHE A 2 6.30 -13.95 -2.54
N PRO A 3 6.97 -14.01 -1.37
CA PRO A 3 6.49 -14.81 -0.26
C PRO A 3 5.26 -14.17 0.40
N ALA A 4 4.44 -15.02 1.01
CA ALA A 4 3.11 -14.76 1.53
C ALA A 4 3.06 -13.82 2.76
N TYR A 5 3.44 -12.55 2.61
CA TYR A 5 3.05 -11.48 3.56
C TYR A 5 1.68 -10.91 3.21
N ALA A 6 0.70 -11.81 3.04
CA ALA A 6 -0.70 -11.41 3.04
C ALA A 6 -1.15 -11.23 4.50
N ALA A 7 -1.91 -10.16 4.74
CA ALA A 7 -2.67 -9.87 5.96
C ALA A 7 -1.94 -9.13 7.11
N LYS A 8 -1.74 -7.81 6.94
CA LYS A 8 -2.23 -6.78 7.88
C LYS A 8 -1.89 -5.35 7.38
N TYR A 9 -2.39 -4.99 6.21
CA TYR A 9 -2.59 -3.58 5.87
C TYR A 9 -4.09 -3.37 5.81
N HIS A 10 -4.68 -2.74 6.83
CA HIS A 10 -6.13 -2.59 6.97
C HIS A 10 -6.79 -1.80 5.81
N LEU A 11 -5.99 -1.19 4.91
CA LEU A 11 -6.46 -0.28 3.87
C LEU A 11 -6.30 -0.77 2.42
N LEU A 12 -5.44 -1.77 2.12
CA LEU A 12 -5.23 -2.23 0.74
C LEU A 12 -4.91 -3.73 0.66
N THR A 13 -5.39 -4.36 -0.42
CA THR A 13 -5.06 -5.75 -0.79
C THR A 13 -4.50 -5.76 -2.20
N THR A 14 -3.34 -6.39 -2.38
CA THR A 14 -2.69 -6.57 -3.69
C THR A 14 -2.77 -8.04 -4.10
N GLY A 15 -2.80 -8.31 -5.41
CA GLY A 15 -2.91 -9.66 -5.94
C GLY A 15 -3.24 -9.70 -7.42
N PRO A 16 -3.41 -10.90 -8.00
CA PRO A 16 -3.79 -11.08 -9.40
C PRO A 16 -5.14 -10.42 -9.71
N LYS A 17 -5.30 -9.91 -10.93
CA LYS A 17 -6.54 -9.24 -11.38
C LYS A 17 -7.82 -10.05 -11.08
N PRO A 18 -7.92 -11.36 -11.35
CA PRO A 18 -9.14 -12.13 -11.05
C PRO A 18 -9.50 -12.15 -9.56
N LEU A 19 -8.49 -12.17 -8.67
CA LEU A 19 -8.69 -12.13 -7.23
C LEU A 19 -9.21 -10.76 -6.79
N ILE A 20 -8.60 -9.68 -7.30
CA ILE A 20 -9.03 -8.32 -6.99
C ILE A 20 -10.46 -8.08 -7.49
N ASP A 21 -10.79 -8.52 -8.70
CA ASP A 21 -12.14 -8.37 -9.27
C ASP A 21 -13.18 -9.15 -8.44
N LEU A 22 -12.86 -10.37 -7.98
CA LEU A 22 -13.71 -11.13 -7.05
C LEU A 22 -13.92 -10.37 -5.73
N LEU A 23 -12.86 -9.84 -5.12
CA LEU A 23 -12.93 -9.13 -3.85
C LEU A 23 -13.74 -7.83 -3.96
N ARG A 24 -13.66 -7.11 -5.08
CA ARG A 24 -14.47 -5.90 -5.32
C ARG A 24 -15.98 -6.18 -5.33
N GLN A 25 -16.38 -7.40 -5.70
CA GLN A 25 -17.79 -7.81 -5.74
C GLN A 25 -18.27 -8.45 -4.43
N ARG A 26 -17.38 -8.90 -3.53
CA ARG A 26 -17.74 -9.72 -2.36
C ARG A 26 -17.32 -9.12 -1.02
N SER A 27 -16.30 -8.28 -1.01
CA SER A 27 -15.76 -7.69 0.22
C SER A 27 -16.73 -6.64 0.76
N ARG A 28 -17.40 -6.96 1.89
CA ARG A 28 -18.29 -6.03 2.58
C ARG A 28 -17.62 -4.68 2.90
N PRO A 29 -16.36 -4.64 3.38
CA PRO A 29 -15.64 -3.38 3.56
C PRO A 29 -15.50 -2.53 2.29
N TYR A 30 -15.42 -3.13 1.09
CA TYR A 30 -15.34 -2.38 -0.16
C TYR A 30 -16.73 -1.96 -0.67
N LEU A 31 -17.75 -2.81 -0.48
CA LEU A 31 -19.11 -2.57 -0.97
C LEU A 31 -19.90 -1.55 -0.13
N PHE A 32 -19.65 -1.50 1.18
CA PHE A 32 -20.38 -0.65 2.13
C PHE A 32 -19.53 0.52 2.65
N SER A 33 -18.44 0.85 1.97
CA SER A 33 -17.57 1.99 2.31
C SER A 33 -17.48 2.98 1.16
N ASN A 34 -17.28 4.25 1.50
CA ASN A 34 -17.07 5.30 0.52
C ASN A 34 -15.65 5.23 -0.06
N SER A 35 -15.51 5.74 -1.29
CA SER A 35 -14.20 5.96 -1.89
C SER A 35 -13.43 7.05 -1.14
N LEU A 36 -12.11 6.89 -1.05
CA LEU A 36 -11.22 7.89 -0.46
C LEU A 36 -11.21 9.19 -1.30
N ALA A 37 -10.99 10.32 -0.64
CA ALA A 37 -10.87 11.62 -1.32
C ALA A 37 -9.67 11.61 -2.31
N PRO A 38 -9.79 12.28 -3.48
CA PRO A 38 -8.73 12.30 -4.50
C PRO A 38 -7.37 12.76 -3.98
N SER A 39 -7.34 13.74 -3.07
CA SER A 39 -6.10 14.25 -2.47
C SER A 39 -5.36 13.19 -1.64
N VAL A 40 -6.09 12.33 -0.94
CA VAL A 40 -5.53 11.24 -0.13
C VAL A 40 -4.88 10.21 -1.04
N VAL A 41 -5.61 9.76 -2.07
CA VAL A 41 -5.11 8.78 -3.04
C VAL A 41 -3.91 9.33 -3.81
N GLY A 42 -3.99 10.58 -4.28
CA GLY A 42 -2.90 11.24 -5.00
C GLY A 42 -1.63 11.39 -4.18
N SER A 43 -1.76 11.74 -2.89
CA SER A 43 -0.61 11.82 -1.98
C SER A 43 0.03 10.45 -1.76
N SER A 44 -0.76 9.39 -1.59
CA SER A 44 -0.23 8.03 -1.46
C SER A 44 0.51 7.57 -2.72
N ILE A 45 0.00 7.88 -3.92
CA ILE A 45 0.70 7.57 -5.18
C ILE A 45 2.05 8.28 -5.23
N LYS A 46 2.09 9.57 -4.92
CA LYS A 46 3.34 10.33 -4.94
C LYS A 46 4.38 9.79 -3.94
N VAL A 47 3.95 9.31 -2.78
CA VAL A 47 4.84 8.66 -1.81
C VAL A 47 5.45 7.40 -2.41
N PHE A 48 4.68 6.55 -3.09
CA PHE A 48 5.23 5.39 -3.77
C PHE A 48 6.26 5.79 -4.83
N ASP A 49 5.99 6.82 -5.63
CA ASP A 49 6.95 7.32 -6.62
C ASP A 49 8.28 7.73 -5.97
N LEU A 50 8.22 8.50 -4.86
CA LEU A 50 9.41 8.95 -4.14
C LEU A 50 10.20 7.75 -3.58
N LEU A 51 9.52 6.78 -2.96
CA LEU A 51 10.16 5.61 -2.37
C LEU A 51 10.77 4.67 -3.41
N MET A 52 10.21 4.61 -4.61
CA MET A 52 10.73 3.78 -5.70
C MET A 52 11.94 4.39 -6.41
N HIS A 53 12.03 5.73 -6.46
CA HIS A 53 13.08 6.43 -7.21
C HIS A 53 14.21 6.97 -6.33
N ASP A 54 14.00 7.14 -5.03
CA ASP A 54 15.00 7.70 -4.12
C ASP A 54 15.24 6.79 -2.90
N PRO A 55 16.37 6.04 -2.86
CA PRO A 55 16.71 5.19 -1.73
C PRO A 55 17.25 5.98 -0.51
N SER A 56 17.49 7.29 -0.63
CA SER A 56 18.06 8.13 0.44
C SER A 56 17.18 8.17 1.69
N PHE A 57 15.86 8.09 1.52
CA PHE A 57 14.89 8.03 2.63
C PHE A 57 15.10 6.78 3.50
N ILE A 58 15.31 5.62 2.87
CA ILE A 58 15.58 4.36 3.58
C ILE A 58 16.98 4.38 4.19
N GLY A 59 17.97 4.95 3.50
CA GLY A 59 19.32 5.12 4.02
C GLY A 59 19.35 5.95 5.31
N SER A 60 18.65 7.08 5.31
CA SER A 60 18.54 7.98 6.47
C SER A 60 17.84 7.30 7.65
N LEU A 61 16.76 6.56 7.37
CA LEU A 61 16.06 5.77 8.39
C LEU A 61 16.99 4.75 9.04
N LYS A 62 17.72 3.96 8.24
CA LYS A 62 18.66 2.95 8.77
C LYS A 62 19.76 3.56 9.61
N ALA A 63 20.33 4.69 9.17
CA ALA A 63 21.38 5.39 9.91
C ALA A 63 20.89 5.93 11.27
N ASN A 64 19.63 6.38 11.34
CA ASN A 64 19.05 6.83 12.61
C ASN A 64 18.75 5.66 13.55
N VAL A 65 18.23 4.55 13.03
CA VAL A 65 17.95 3.34 13.83
C VAL A 65 19.23 2.74 14.40
N GLN A 66 20.35 2.72 13.66
CA GLN A 66 21.63 2.18 14.15
C GLN A 66 22.29 3.00 15.28
N LYS A 67 21.85 4.23 15.51
CA LYS A 67 22.36 5.08 16.59
C LYS A 67 21.68 4.82 17.94
N PHE A 68 20.64 4.00 17.95
CA PHE A 68 19.93 3.54 19.15
C PHE A 68 20.20 2.05 19.37
#